data_AF-A0A2V8R758-F1
#
_entry.id   AF-A0A2V8R758-F1
#
_cell.length_a   1.000
_cell.length_b   1.000
_cell.length_c   1.000
_cell.angle_alpha   90.00
_cell.angle_beta   90.00
_cell.angle_gamma   90.00
#
_symmetry.space_group_name_H-M   'P 1'
#
loop_
_entity.id
_entity.type
_entity.pdbx_description
1 polymer ?
#
loop_
_entity_poly.entity_id
_entity_poly.type
_entity_poly.pdbx_seq_one_letter_code
_entity_poly.pdbx_strand_id
1 'polypeptide(L)' 'MLDKLAQIETRYEELTNELSSPELLANPAAYGKAAKQLRGLGEIVEKYRQLKSINEELAGARELQEHAGDEEM' A
#
# COMPACT_ATOMS: atom_id res chain seq x y z
N MET A 1 -9.45 -12.28 0.92
CA MET A 1 -9.70 -11.22 -0.11
C MET A 1 -8.73 -10.06 0.06
N LEU A 2 -8.52 -9.58 1.30
CA LEU A 2 -7.45 -8.62 1.62
C LEU A 2 -6.05 -9.18 1.31
N ASP A 3 -5.85 -10.49 1.40
CA ASP A 3 -4.56 -11.14 1.09
C ASP A 3 -4.13 -10.92 -0.37
N LYS A 4 -5.09 -10.87 -1.31
CA LYS A 4 -4.80 -10.55 -2.71
C LYS A 4 -4.39 -9.10 -2.88
N LEU A 5 -4.99 -8.17 -2.12
CA LEU A 5 -4.59 -6.76 -2.14
C LEU A 5 -3.21 -6.56 -1.52
N ALA A 6 -2.90 -7.30 -0.45
CA ALA A 6 -1.56 -7.32 0.14
C ALA A 6 -0.51 -7.83 -0.86
N GLN A 7 -0.80 -8.91 -1.60
CA GLN A 7 0.08 -9.41 -2.67
C GLN A 7 0.28 -8.37 -3.78
N ILE A 8 -0.77 -7.64 -4.15
CA ILE A 8 -0.69 -6.55 -5.14
C ILE A 8 0.18 -5.40 -4.62
N GLU A 9 0.02 -5.01 -3.35
CA GLU A 9 0.87 -4.00 -2.69
C GLU A 9 2.34 -4.43 -2.67
N THR A 10 2.64 -5.68 -2.27
CA THR A 10 4.01 -6.22 -2.32
C THR A 10 4.58 -6.17 -3.72
N ARG A 11 3.81 -6.59 -4.74
CA ARG A 11 4.27 -6.55 -6.13
C ARG A 11 4.53 -5.13 -6.64
N TYR A 12 3.72 -4.16 -6.21
CA TYR A 12 3.91 -2.75 -6.53
C TYR A 12 5.21 -2.22 -5.93
N GLU A 13 5.51 -2.55 -4.67
CA GLU A 13 6.75 -2.16 -4.00
C GLU A 13 7.98 -2.81 -4.65
N GLU A 14 7.92 -4.10 -4.98
CA GLU A 14 8.96 -4.79 -5.75
C GLU A 14 9.25 -4.09 -7.08
N LEU A 15 8.21 -3.78 -7.87
CA LEU A 15 8.36 -3.07 -9.15
C LEU A 15 8.94 -1.66 -8.96
N THR A 16 8.56 -0.97 -7.89
CA THR A 16 9.10 0.35 -7.56
C THR A 16 10.61 0.28 -7.28
N ASN A 17 11.03 -0.75 -6.54
CA ASN A 17 12.45 -1.00 -6.25
C ASN A 17 13.21 -1.47 -7.50
N GLU A 18 12.60 -2.28 -8.36
CA GLU A 18 13.22 -2.73 -9.61
C GLU A 18 13.45 -1.53 -10.56
N LEU A 19 12.52 -0.58 -10.60
CA LEU A 19 12.62 0.64 -11.41
C LEU A 19 13.73 1.60 -10.99
N SER A 20 14.22 1.51 -9.75
CA SER A 20 15.38 2.26 -9.28
C SER A 20 16.72 1.55 -9.53
N SER A 21 16.70 0.32 -10.05
CA SER A 21 17.91 -0.45 -10.34
C SER A 21 18.66 0.07 -11.59
N PRO A 22 20.00 0.19 -11.56
CA PRO A 22 20.80 0.56 -12.72
C PRO A 22 20.61 -0.38 -13.92
N GLU A 23 20.39 -1.67 -13.66
CA GLU A 23 20.22 -2.72 -14.66
C GLU A 23 18.95 -2.48 -15.49
N LEU A 24 17.85 -2.08 -14.84
CA LEU A 24 16.60 -1.79 -15.53
C LEU A 24 16.64 -0.42 -16.22
N LEU A 25 17.28 0.57 -15.61
CA LEU A 25 17.49 1.90 -16.22
C LEU A 25 18.32 1.82 -17.51
N ALA A 26 19.27 0.90 -17.59
CA ALA A 26 20.07 0.64 -18.79
C ALA A 26 19.27 -0.06 -19.92
N ASN A 27 18.05 -0.55 -19.66
CA ASN A 27 17.19 -1.23 -20.64
C ASN A 27 15.83 -0.51 -20.80
N PRO A 28 15.71 0.44 -21.76
CA PRO A 28 14.50 1.24 -21.94
C PRO A 28 13.22 0.43 -22.22
N ALA A 29 13.34 -0.71 -22.90
CA ALA A 29 12.20 -1.57 -23.21
C ALA A 29 11.67 -2.27 -21.94
N ALA A 30 12.57 -2.81 -21.11
CA ALA A 30 12.21 -3.44 -19.85
C ALA A 30 11.66 -2.41 -18.85
N TYR A 31 12.32 -1.25 -18.73
CA TYR A 31 11.85 -0.12 -17.93
C TYR A 31 10.44 0.32 -18.32
N GLY A 32 10.18 0.50 -19.63
CA GLY A 32 8.86 0.89 -20.13
C GLY A 32 7.75 -0.11 -19.80
N LYS A 33 8.07 -1.41 -19.79
CA LYS A 33 7.13 -2.47 -19.39
C LYS A 33 6.85 -2.42 -17.89
N ALA A 34 7.89 -2.35 -17.06
CA ALA A 34 7.78 -2.27 -15.60
C ALA A 34 7.02 -1.01 -15.16
N ALA A 35 7.30 0.16 -15.75
CA ALA A 35 6.61 1.41 -15.45
C ALA A 35 5.12 1.39 -15.85
N LYS A 36 4.76 0.69 -16.92
CA LYS A 36 3.34 0.47 -17.28
C LYS A 36 2.64 -0.43 -16.27
N GLN A 37 3.30 -1.51 -15.85
CA GLN A 37 2.77 -2.40 -14.81
C GLN A 37 2.59 -1.67 -13.48
N LEU A 38 3.58 -0.89 -13.04
CA LEU A 38 3.51 -0.10 -11.81
C LEU A 38 2.30 0.85 -11.83
N ARG A 39 2.11 1.59 -12.93
CA ARG A 39 0.95 2.48 -13.08
C ARG A 39 -0.39 1.73 -13.02
N GLY A 40 -0.47 0.55 -13.62
CA GLY A 40 -1.68 -0.28 -13.58
C GLY A 40 -2.02 -0.80 -12.17
N LEU A 41 -1.02 -0.96 -11.31
CA LEU A 41 -1.22 -1.39 -9.92
C LEU A 41 -1.45 -0.21 -8.95
N GLY A 42 -1.00 0.99 -9.30
CA GLY A 42 -0.99 2.16 -8.40
C GLY A 42 -2.35 2.51 -7.82
N GLU A 43 -3.40 2.62 -8.64
CA GLU A 43 -4.74 2.98 -8.17
C GLU A 43 -5.28 1.97 -7.13
N ILE A 44 -5.04 0.68 -7.35
CA ILE A 44 -5.47 -0.40 -6.44
C ILE A 44 -4.74 -0.29 -5.10
N VAL A 45 -3.42 -0.07 -5.15
CA VAL A 45 -2.58 0.04 -3.95
C VAL A 45 -2.92 1.30 -3.15
N GLU A 46 -3.16 2.44 -3.81
CA GLU A 46 -3.61 3.66 -3.15
C GLU A 46 -4.90 3.46 -2.36
N LYS A 47 -5.92 2.84 -2.99
CA LYS A 47 -7.18 2.52 -2.31
C LYS A 47 -7.00 1.55 -1.15
N TYR A 48 -6.12 0.56 -1.30
CA TYR A 48 -5.84 -0.40 -0.24
C TYR A 48 -5.14 0.26 0.96
N ARG A 49 -4.15 1.12 0.73
CA ARG A 49 -3.47 1.88 1.79
C ARG A 49 -4.41 2.84 2.50
N GLN A 50 -5.30 3.51 1.77
CA GLN A 50 -6.34 4.34 2.36
C GLN A 50 -7.27 3.51 3.27
N LEU A 51 -7.69 2.33 2.83
CA LEU A 51 -8.50 1.42 3.64
C LEU A 51 -7.77 0.99 4.93
N LYS A 52 -6.48 0.69 4.85
CA LYS A 52 -5.65 0.38 6.02
C LYS A 52 -5.64 1.54 7.03
N SER A 53 -5.34 2.76 6.58
CA SER A 53 -5.33 3.97 7.42
C SER A 53 -6.66 4.18 8.13
N ILE A 54 -7.78 4.10 7.41
CA ILE A 54 -9.12 4.28 8.00
C ILE A 54 -9.41 3.22 9.07
N ASN A 55 -8.99 1.97 8.84
CA ASN A 55 -9.18 0.91 9.83
C ASN A 55 -8.33 1.14 11.09
N GLU A 56 -7.10 1.62 10.95
CA GLU A 56 -6.23 1.99 12.07
C GLU A 56 -6.80 3.17 12.86
N GLU A 57 -7.26 4.22 12.17
CA GLU A 57 -7.95 5.36 12.78
C GLU A 57 -9.20 4.95 13.55
N LEU A 58 -10.02 4.06 12.96
CA LEU A 58 -11.22 3.53 13.62
C LEU A 58 -10.88 2.68 14.85
N ALA A 59 -9.81 1.88 14.79
CA ALA A 59 -9.36 1.09 15.93
C ALA A 59 -8.90 2.01 17.07
N GLY A 60 -8.05 2.99 16.78
CA GLY A 60 -7.59 3.95 17.79
C GLY A 60 -8.73 4.80 18.39
N ALA A 61 -9.72 5.20 17.58
CA ALA A 61 -10.90 5.91 18.09
C ALA A 61 -11.75 5.06 19.03
N ARG A 62 -11.86 3.74 18.77
CA ARG A 62 -12.58 2.80 19.65
C ARG A 62 -11.84 2.56 20.95
N GLU A 63 -10.53 2.39 20.91
CA GLU A 63 -9.68 2.28 22.11
C GLU A 63 -9.80 3.53 22.98
N LEU A 64 -9.75 4.72 22.37
CA LEU A 64 -9.93 5.98 23.10
C LEU A 64 -11.32 6.07 23.74
N GLN A 65 -12.37 5.64 23.04
CA GLN A 65 -13.73 5.60 23.58
C GLN A 65 -13.86 4.66 24.77
N GLU A 66 -13.25 3.47 24.68
CA GLU A 66 -13.24 2.48 25.76
C GLU A 66 -12.53 3.03 27.00
N HIS A 67 -11.36 3.65 26.82
CA HIS A 67 -10.62 4.26 27.93
C HIS A 67 -11.28 5.51 28.51
N ALA A 68 -11.94 6.33 27.69
CA ALA A 68 -12.69 7.50 28.17
C ALA A 68 -13.90 7.11 29.05
N GLY A 69 -14.51 5.95 28.79
CA GLY A 69 -15.60 5.41 29.63
C GLY A 69 -15.12 4.89 30.99
N ASP A 70 -13.86 4.46 31.10
CA ASP A 70 -13.23 4.01 32.35
C ASP A 70 -12.73 5.18 33.22
N GLU A 71 -12.39 6.34 32.62
CA GLU A 71 -11.92 7.55 33.34
C GLU A 71 -13.06 8.37 34.00
N GLU A 72 -14.32 8.15 33.60
CA GLU A 72 -15.51 8.75 34.22
C GLU A 72 -16.10 7.91 35.38
N MET A 73 -15.43 6.81 35.78
CA MET A 73 -15.72 6.00 36.97
C MET A 73 -14.67 6.19 38.07
#